data_AF-A0A1V5KFU5-F1
#
_entry.id   AF-A0A1V5KFU5-F1
#
_cell.length_a   1.000
_cell.length_b   1.000
_cell.length_c   1.000
_cell.angle_alpha   90.00
_cell.angle_beta   90.00
_cell.angle_gamma   90.00
#
_symmetry.space_group_name_H-M   'P 1'
#
loop_
_entity.id
_entity.type
_entity.pdbx_description
1 polymer ?
#
loop_
_entity_poly.entity_id
_entity_poly.type
_entity_poly.pdbx_seq_one_letter_code
_entity_poly.pdbx_strand_id
1 'polypeptide(L)'
;MEDDHTRYMQVQVRKIEIEKYCAGIGLQRDPGSEFIMEWILLYAKGFRFLWDQSQCRRCANWAQCGHQVQHSCSAFRRLPDA
;
A
#
# COMPACT_ATOMS: atom_id res chain seq x y z
N MET A 1 9.98 16.10 -8.41
CA MET A 1 10.37 14.91 -7.64
C MET A 1 9.18 14.57 -6.76
N GLU A 2 8.61 13.38 -6.90
CA GLU A 2 7.39 13.01 -6.16
C GLU A 2 7.73 12.80 -4.68
N ASP A 3 7.06 13.53 -3.78
CA ASP A 3 7.34 13.45 -2.36
C ASP A 3 6.87 12.12 -1.74
N ASP A 4 7.43 11.79 -0.58
CA ASP A 4 7.14 10.55 0.13
C ASP A 4 5.66 10.39 0.52
N HIS A 5 4.97 11.51 0.75
CA HIS A 5 3.55 11.50 1.08
C HIS A 5 2.71 11.06 -0.12
N THR A 6 3.00 11.59 -1.30
CA THR A 6 2.32 11.21 -2.55
C THR A 6 2.51 9.72 -2.83
N ARG A 7 3.74 9.20 -2.66
CA ARG A 7 4.03 7.77 -2.84
C ARG A 7 3.27 6.90 -1.84
N TYR A 8 3.21 7.32 -0.57
CA TYR A 8 2.41 6.65 0.44
C TYR A 8 0.93 6.60 0.06
N MET A 9 0.34 7.72 -0.37
CA MET A 9 -1.08 7.78 -0.72
C MET A 9 -1.42 6.83 -1.88
N GLN A 10 -0.59 6.79 -2.93
CA GLN A 10 -0.80 5.89 -4.05
C GLN A 10 -0.68 4.41 -3.63
N VAL A 11 0.29 4.09 -2.78
CA VAL A 11 0.48 2.75 -2.24
C VAL A 11 -0.69 2.32 -1.34
N GLN A 12 -1.23 3.24 -0.53
CA GLN A 12 -2.40 2.99 0.30
C GLN A 12 -3.64 2.70 -0.55
N VAL A 13 -3.90 3.51 -1.59
CA VAL A 13 -4.98 3.28 -2.54
C VAL A 13 -4.83 1.90 -3.18
N ARG A 14 -3.63 1.57 -3.67
CA ARG A 14 -3.37 0.26 -4.28
C ARG A 14 -3.61 -0.91 -3.32
N LYS A 15 -3.24 -0.75 -2.05
CA LYS A 15 -3.48 -1.76 -1.00
C LYS A 15 -4.98 -1.97 -0.79
N ILE A 16 -5.75 -0.89 -0.68
CA ILE A 16 -7.21 -0.94 -0.52
C ILE A 16 -7.86 -1.63 -1.72
N GLU A 17 -7.45 -1.30 -2.95
CA GLU A 17 -7.96 -1.92 -4.17
C GLU A 17 -7.75 -3.44 -4.17
N ILE A 18 -6.55 -3.90 -3.82
CA ILE A 18 -6.21 -5.32 -3.76
C ILE A 18 -7.08 -6.04 -2.72
N GLU A 19 -7.19 -5.48 -1.52
CA GLU A 19 -7.98 -6.12 -0.46
C GLU A 19 -9.48 -6.10 -0.75
N LYS A 20 -9.99 -5.00 -1.32
CA LYS A 20 -11.38 -4.88 -1.77
C LYS A 20 -11.68 -5.94 -2.84
N TYR A 21 -10.78 -6.14 -3.80
CA TYR A 21 -10.93 -7.18 -4.82
C TYR A 21 -10.97 -8.58 -4.20
N CYS A 22 -10.04 -8.89 -3.28
CA CYS A 22 -10.02 -10.16 -2.56
C CYS A 22 -11.31 -10.40 -1.75
N ALA A 23 -11.80 -9.38 -1.04
CA ALA A 23 -13.06 -9.45 -0.32
C ALA A 23 -14.25 -9.68 -1.28
N GLY A 24 -14.23 -9.01 -2.44
CA GLY A 24 -15.25 -9.15 -3.46
C GLY A 24 -15.32 -10.55 -4.08
N ILE A 25 -14.18 -11.24 -4.22
CA ILE A 25 -14.15 -12.66 -4.63
C ILE A 25 -14.91 -13.52 -3.62
N GLY A 26 -14.68 -13.31 -2.31
CA GLY A 26 -15.37 -14.06 -1.25
C GLY A 26 -16.87 -13.80 -1.21
N LEU A 27 -17.29 -12.58 -1.54
CA LEU A 27 -18.70 -12.15 -1.54
C LEU A 27 -19.41 -12.36 -2.88
N GLN A 28 -18.68 -12.72 -3.94
CA GLN A 28 -19.15 -12.78 -5.33
C GLN A 28 -19.79 -11.46 -5.82
N ARG A 29 -19.40 -10.32 -5.25
CA ARG A 29 -19.87 -8.98 -5.61
C ARG A 29 -18.88 -7.91 -5.17
N ASP A 30 -18.97 -6.71 -5.73
CA ASP A 30 -18.21 -5.56 -5.23
C ASP A 30 -18.66 -5.24 -3.78
N PRO A 31 -17.73 -5.19 -2.80
CA PRO A 31 -18.04 -4.84 -1.41
C PRO A 31 -18.55 -3.40 -1.19
N GLY A 32 -18.52 -2.56 -2.21
CA GLY A 32 -18.94 -1.16 -2.17
C GLY A 32 -17.93 -0.23 -1.52
N SER A 33 -18.33 1.03 -1.33
CA SER A 33 -17.52 2.06 -0.67
C SER A 33 -17.43 1.89 0.85
N GLU A 34 -18.36 1.15 1.46
CA GLU A 34 -18.35 0.86 2.90
C GLU A 34 -17.07 0.13 3.33
N PHE A 35 -16.62 -0.82 2.50
CA PHE A 35 -15.35 -1.52 2.70
C PHE A 35 -14.17 -0.56 2.82
N ILE A 36 -14.12 0.49 2.00
CA ILE A 36 -13.02 1.46 2.00
C ILE A 36 -13.00 2.22 3.34
N MET A 37 -14.18 2.64 3.82
CA MET A 37 -14.30 3.37 5.08
C MET A 37 -13.92 2.49 6.27
N GLU A 38 -14.42 1.26 6.32
CA GLU A 38 -14.05 0.27 7.34
C GLU A 38 -12.54 0.00 7.31
N TRP A 39 -11.97 -0.17 6.12
CA TRP A 39 -10.54 -0.39 5.96
C TRP A 39 -9.71 0.76 6.52
N ILE A 40 -10.12 2.01 6.23
CA ILE A 40 -9.43 3.20 6.74
C ILE A 40 -9.48 3.24 8.27
N LEU A 41 -10.64 2.97 8.87
CA LEU A 41 -10.84 3.01 10.31
C LEU A 41 -10.01 1.93 11.03
N LEU A 42 -9.94 0.73 10.46
CA LEU A 42 -9.30 -0.41 11.10
C LEU A 42 -7.80 -0.52 10.81
N TYR A 43 -7.37 -0.20 9.58
CA TYR A 43 -6.04 -0.58 9.09
C TYR A 43 -5.14 0.59 8.69
N ALA A 44 -5.66 1.77 8.36
CA ALA A 44 -4.84 2.86 7.81
C ALA A 44 -3.67 3.26 8.73
N LYS A 45 -3.89 3.34 10.05
CA LYS A 45 -2.84 3.68 11.01
C LYS A 45 -1.74 2.62 11.06
N GLY A 46 -2.11 1.34 11.09
CA GLY A 46 -1.16 0.23 11.08
C GLY A 46 -0.39 0.15 9.76
N PHE A 47 -1.09 0.36 8.65
CA PHE A 47 -0.48 0.39 7.32
C PHE A 47 0.54 1.53 7.18
N ARG A 48 0.23 2.73 7.70
CA ARG A 48 1.19 3.84 7.72
C ARG A 48 2.45 3.50 8.51
N PHE A 49 2.28 2.92 9.70
CA PHE A 49 3.40 2.49 10.53
C PHE A 49 4.30 1.47 9.81
N LEU A 50 3.70 0.47 9.15
CA LEU A 50 4.44 -0.53 8.37
C LEU A 50 5.15 0.09 7.16
N TRP A 51 4.51 1.01 6.45
CA TRP A 51 5.13 1.76 5.36
C TRP A 51 6.39 2.49 5.84
N ASP A 52 6.30 3.20 6.96
CA ASP A 52 7.41 3.98 7.51
C ASP A 52 8.60 3.11 7.92
N GLN A 53 8.38 1.83 8.26
CA GLN A 53 9.41 0.85 8.60
C GLN A 53 9.86 -0.04 7.43
N SER A 54 9.19 0.03 6.29
CA SER A 54 9.44 -0.84 5.15
C SER A 54 10.63 -0.36 4.31
N GLN A 55 11.35 -1.29 3.68
CA GLN A 55 12.29 -0.94 2.61
C GLN A 55 11.55 -0.45 1.37
N CYS A 56 10.30 -0.88 1.17
CA CYS A 56 9.45 -0.47 0.05
C CYS A 56 9.35 1.06 -0.11
N ARG A 57 9.33 1.80 1.00
CA ARG A 57 9.35 3.26 1.02
C ARG A 57 10.52 3.89 0.26
N ARG A 58 11.65 3.19 0.16
CA ARG A 58 12.87 3.66 -0.50
C ARG A 58 13.18 2.89 -1.79
N CYS A 59 12.25 2.06 -2.24
CA CYS A 59 12.43 1.22 -3.42
C CYS A 59 12.10 2.01 -4.70
N ALA A 60 12.89 1.86 -5.76
CA ALA A 60 12.62 2.43 -7.08
C ALA A 60 11.33 1.86 -7.72
N ASN A 61 10.92 0.67 -7.28
CA ASN A 61 9.69 -0.01 -7.73
C ASN A 61 8.56 0.09 -6.69
N TRP A 62 8.57 1.13 -5.86
CA TRP A 62 7.58 1.33 -4.80
C TRP A 62 6.14 1.31 -5.36
N ALA A 63 5.91 1.76 -6.60
CA ALA A 63 4.58 1.75 -7.20
C ALA A 63 4.05 0.30 -7.41
N GLN A 64 4.94 -0.66 -7.65
CA GLN A 64 4.60 -2.06 -7.88
C GLN A 64 4.59 -2.87 -6.58
N CYS A 65 5.59 -2.71 -5.70
CA CYS A 65 5.73 -3.53 -4.49
C CYS A 65 5.37 -2.80 -3.18
N GLY A 66 5.06 -1.51 -3.23
CA GLY A 66 4.86 -0.67 -2.05
C GLY A 66 3.76 -1.16 -1.11
N HIS A 67 2.68 -1.69 -1.69
CA HIS A 67 1.53 -2.21 -0.96
C HIS A 67 1.87 -3.41 -0.06
N GLN A 68 3.03 -4.05 -0.28
CA GLN A 68 3.48 -5.20 0.50
C GLN A 68 4.16 -4.80 1.81
N VAL A 69 4.61 -3.54 1.94
CA VAL A 69 5.26 -2.98 3.15
C VAL A 69 6.31 -3.91 3.78
N GLN A 70 7.13 -4.54 2.94
CA GLN A 70 8.11 -5.53 3.37
C GLN A 70 9.30 -4.88 4.10
N HIS A 71 9.73 -5.49 5.20
CA HIS A 71 10.96 -5.12 5.89
C HIS A 71 12.21 -5.51 5.09
N SER A 72 12.15 -6.56 4.27
CA SER A 72 13.23 -7.03 3.40
C SER A 72 12.66 -7.51 2.07
N CYS A 73 13.23 -7.04 0.95
CA CYS A 73 12.78 -7.39 -0.39
C CYS A 73 13.98 -7.77 -1.27
N SER A 74 13.95 -8.97 -1.87
CA SER A 74 15.03 -9.46 -2.76
C SER A 74 15.15 -8.63 -4.05
N ALA A 75 14.06 -8.01 -4.49
CA ALA A 75 14.03 -7.10 -5.65
C ALA A 75 14.22 -5.63 -5.28
N PHE A 76 14.67 -5.34 -4.05
CA PHE A 76 14.90 -3.97 -3.58
C PHE A 76 15.94 -3.27 -4.46
N ARG A 77 15.55 -2.13 -5.01
CA ARG A 77 16.43 -1.23 -5.75
C ARG A 77 16.30 0.13 -5.09
N ARG A 78 17.38 0.70 -4.56
CA ARG A 78 17.31 2.00 -3.89
C ARG A 78 16.90 3.08 -4.89
N LEU A 79 15.99 3.97 -4.50
CA LEU A 79 15.76 5.22 -5.22
C LEU A 79 17.07 6.03 -5.27
N PRO A 80 17.45 6.61 -6.42
CA PRO A 80 18.57 7.52 -6.49
C PRO A 80 18.35 8.66 -5.49
N ASP A 81 19.37 8.97 -4.70
CA ASP A 81 19.40 10.21 -3.93
C ASP A 81 19.44 11.35 -4.95
N ALA A 82 18.47 12.25 -4.89
CA ALA A 82 18.33 13.34 -5.84
C ALA A 82 19.16 14.57 -5.45
#